data_AF-A0A146F8A5-F1
#
_entry.id   AF-A0A146F8A5-F1
#
_cell.length_a   1.000
_cell.length_b   1.000
_cell.length_c   1.000
_cell.angle_alpha   90.00
_cell.angle_beta   90.00
_cell.angle_gamma   90.00
#
_symmetry.space_group_name_H-M   'P 1'
#
loop_
_entity.id
_entity.type
_entity.pdbx_description
1 polymer ?
#
loop_
_entity_poly.entity_id
_entity_poly.type
_entity_poly.pdbx_seq_one_letter_code
_entity_poly.pdbx_strand_id
1 'polypeptide(L)'
;MLSTSWLLLLVYLGLACAGRPPTDEGCVTAVYTALGYLSFSGDPTQGAWEARCQNRLKVTSTYASADVYCTEEEQVAGFAQLQRYCLEYGKVELMPREQVAENLTHDALSRMPVIEYGQIPKSQRIPTAVLISPTFYRRTFDTIDTWQFEVWSHNVFGLLGYAFWALVLAVGIFHRLVRHIFHALDIRAGQWARSRVRWLWIPLDGTYHWLQTHLVVPAPLPSSRRKLLWWTFPTRIEAVTVLLFWVLSVVVCTLEYRPVEGNL
;
A
#
# COMPACT_ATOMS: atom_id res chain seq x y z
N MET A 1 -21.84 -21.63 -1.88
CA MET A 1 -21.50 -20.26 -2.33
C MET A 1 -20.88 -19.37 -1.24
N LEU A 2 -20.79 -19.78 0.03
CA LEU A 2 -20.08 -19.00 1.06
C LEU A 2 -18.53 -19.06 0.94
N SER A 3 -17.95 -20.12 0.38
CA SER A 3 -16.49 -20.33 0.41
C SER A 3 -15.66 -19.26 -0.32
N THR A 4 -16.16 -18.69 -1.42
CA THR A 4 -15.40 -17.73 -2.24
C THR A 4 -15.35 -16.34 -1.60
N SER A 5 -16.39 -15.91 -0.90
CA SER A 5 -16.43 -14.61 -0.22
C SER A 5 -15.48 -14.54 0.98
N TRP A 6 -15.34 -15.63 1.73
CA TRP A 6 -14.37 -15.72 2.83
C TRP A 6 -12.93 -15.75 2.33
N LEU A 7 -12.67 -16.43 1.21
CA LEU A 7 -11.36 -16.43 0.55
C LEU A 7 -10.98 -15.02 0.07
N LEU A 8 -11.91 -14.28 -0.52
CA LEU A 8 -11.66 -12.88 -0.92
C LEU A 8 -11.33 -12.01 0.29
N LEU A 9 -12.10 -12.12 1.38
CA LEU A 9 -11.87 -11.34 2.61
C LEU A 9 -10.51 -11.64 3.26
N LEU A 10 -10.10 -12.91 3.28
CA LEU A 10 -8.79 -13.34 3.79
C LEU A 10 -7.64 -12.89 2.89
N VAL A 11 -7.82 -12.92 1.56
CA VAL A 11 -6.85 -12.39 0.59
C VAL A 11 -6.70 -10.88 0.78
N TYR A 12 -7.80 -10.14 0.92
CA TYR A 12 -7.77 -8.69 1.16
C TYR A 12 -7.13 -8.31 2.50
N LEU A 13 -7.42 -9.04 3.58
CA LEU A 13 -6.75 -8.87 4.88
C LEU A 13 -5.25 -9.20 4.80
N GLY A 14 -4.89 -10.24 4.05
CA GLY A 14 -3.50 -10.61 3.78
C GLY A 14 -2.73 -9.51 3.04
N LEU A 15 -3.33 -8.88 2.01
CA LEU A 15 -2.71 -7.77 1.29
C LEU A 15 -2.48 -6.52 2.17
N ALA A 16 -3.38 -6.22 3.11
CA ALA A 16 -3.23 -5.08 4.01
C ALA A 16 -2.10 -5.27 5.05
N CYS A 17 -1.86 -6.51 5.50
CA CYS A 17 -0.79 -6.84 6.43
C CYS A 17 0.57 -7.09 5.75
N ALA A 18 0.60 -7.43 4.47
CA ALA A 18 1.84 -7.86 3.78
C ALA A 18 2.67 -6.71 3.17
N GLY A 19 2.17 -5.48 3.15
CA GLY A 19 2.74 -4.45 2.26
C GLY A 19 3.87 -3.58 2.80
N ARG A 20 4.37 -3.77 4.03
CA ARG A 20 5.65 -3.14 4.40
C ARG A 20 6.78 -4.15 4.19
N PRO A 21 7.51 -4.08 3.06
CA PRO A 21 8.65 -4.97 2.86
C PRO A 21 9.69 -4.77 3.97
N PRO A 22 10.54 -5.78 4.20
CA PRO A 22 11.57 -5.73 5.23
C PRO A 22 12.46 -4.49 5.03
N THR A 23 12.64 -3.70 6.09
CA THR A 23 13.40 -2.43 6.01
C THR A 23 14.87 -2.66 5.71
N ASP A 24 15.39 -3.84 6.04
CA ASP A 24 16.76 -4.30 5.86
C ASP A 24 17.14 -4.54 4.38
N GLU A 25 16.18 -4.83 3.49
CA GLU A 25 16.45 -4.97 2.04
C GLU A 25 16.60 -3.61 1.33
N GLY A 26 16.12 -2.52 1.95
CA GLY A 26 15.98 -1.21 1.32
C GLY A 26 17.29 -0.54 0.93
N CYS A 27 18.35 -0.70 1.74
CA CYS A 27 19.63 -0.03 1.52
C CYS A 27 20.30 -0.48 0.20
N VAL A 28 20.50 -1.79 0.03
CA VAL A 28 21.10 -2.34 -1.21
C VAL A 28 20.18 -2.10 -2.42
N THR A 29 18.86 -2.13 -2.21
CA THR A 29 17.86 -1.78 -3.24
C THR A 29 18.07 -0.37 -3.75
N ALA A 30 18.26 0.60 -2.86
CA ALA A 30 18.54 1.98 -3.24
C ALA A 30 19.86 2.10 -4.03
N VAL A 31 20.90 1.39 -3.62
CA VAL A 31 22.20 1.39 -4.31
C VAL A 31 22.07 0.89 -5.76
N TYR A 32 21.56 -0.33 -5.98
CA TYR A 32 21.50 -0.87 -7.35
C TYR A 32 20.47 -0.14 -8.22
N THR A 33 19.48 0.51 -7.60
CA THR A 33 18.48 1.33 -8.30
C THR A 33 19.10 2.64 -8.76
N ALA A 34 19.88 3.32 -7.91
CA ALA A 34 20.63 4.52 -8.28
C ALA A 34 21.58 4.25 -9.44
N LEU A 35 22.34 3.15 -9.37
CA LEU A 35 23.22 2.69 -10.45
C LEU A 35 22.46 2.26 -11.72
N GLY A 36 21.15 2.00 -11.63
CA GLY A 36 20.26 1.78 -12.76
C GLY A 36 20.02 3.03 -13.61
N TYR A 37 20.22 4.23 -13.05
CA TYR A 37 20.16 5.49 -13.81
C TYR A 37 21.46 5.78 -14.56
N LEU A 38 22.52 4.99 -14.37
CA LEU A 38 23.80 5.11 -15.05
C LEU A 38 23.99 4.01 -16.10
N SER A 39 24.66 4.36 -17.20
CA SER A 39 25.03 3.44 -18.26
C SER A 39 26.51 3.08 -18.14
N PHE A 40 26.83 1.79 -18.03
CA PHE A 40 28.21 1.33 -17.94
C PHE A 40 28.68 0.73 -19.25
N SER A 41 29.99 0.80 -19.48
CA SER A 41 30.63 0.03 -20.55
C SER A 41 30.37 -1.46 -20.32
N GLY A 42 30.01 -2.17 -21.39
CA GLY A 42 29.58 -3.58 -21.30
C GLY A 42 28.10 -3.80 -21.00
N ASP A 43 27.29 -2.75 -20.76
CA ASP A 43 25.84 -2.94 -20.61
C ASP A 43 25.23 -3.51 -21.92
N PRO A 44 24.41 -4.57 -21.84
CA PRO A 44 23.76 -5.15 -23.00
C PRO A 44 22.77 -4.16 -23.64
N THR A 45 22.45 -4.37 -24.92
CA THR A 45 21.48 -3.54 -25.64
C THR A 45 20.05 -3.77 -25.17
N GLN A 46 19.77 -4.95 -24.59
CA GLN A 46 18.51 -5.34 -24.00
C GLN A 46 18.77 -6.13 -22.71
N GLY A 47 17.86 -6.09 -21.74
CA GLY A 47 18.01 -6.85 -20.48
C GLY A 47 18.70 -6.06 -19.38
N ALA A 48 17.97 -5.17 -18.71
CA ALA A 48 18.47 -4.38 -17.58
C ALA A 48 18.99 -5.25 -16.40
N TRP A 49 18.41 -6.43 -16.22
CA TRP A 49 18.80 -7.37 -15.16
C TRP A 49 20.12 -8.06 -15.42
N GLU A 50 20.40 -8.45 -16.67
CA GLU A 50 21.72 -9.02 -17.02
C GLU A 50 22.84 -8.00 -16.74
N ALA A 51 22.62 -6.73 -17.13
CA ALA A 51 23.53 -5.64 -16.80
C ALA A 51 23.76 -5.50 -15.27
N ARG A 52 22.67 -5.53 -14.50
CA ARG A 52 22.71 -5.36 -13.04
C ARG A 52 23.41 -6.52 -12.33
N CYS A 53 23.30 -7.73 -12.85
CA CYS A 53 23.76 -8.95 -12.19
C CYS A 53 25.15 -9.42 -12.66
N GLN A 54 25.55 -9.11 -13.89
CA GLN A 54 26.75 -9.66 -14.53
C GLN A 54 27.71 -8.60 -15.10
N ASN A 55 27.31 -7.33 -15.26
CA ASN A 55 28.28 -6.31 -15.66
C ASN A 55 29.25 -6.04 -14.49
N ARG A 56 30.52 -6.43 -14.67
CA ARG A 56 31.58 -6.30 -13.66
C ARG A 56 31.67 -4.89 -13.08
N LEU A 57 31.53 -3.84 -13.89
CA LEU A 57 31.60 -2.45 -13.41
C LEU A 57 30.40 -2.10 -12.53
N LYS A 58 29.19 -2.46 -12.97
CA LYS A 58 27.95 -2.17 -12.24
C LYS A 58 27.86 -2.97 -10.95
N VAL A 59 28.25 -4.24 -10.97
CA VAL A 59 28.30 -5.11 -9.78
C VAL A 59 29.36 -4.60 -8.79
N THR A 60 30.56 -4.26 -9.27
CA THR A 60 31.61 -3.66 -8.42
C THR A 60 31.08 -2.39 -7.75
N SER A 61 30.47 -1.48 -8.51
CA SER A 61 29.84 -0.27 -7.97
C SER A 61 28.75 -0.55 -6.95
N THR A 62 27.98 -1.63 -7.12
CA THR A 62 26.92 -2.02 -6.20
C THR A 62 27.49 -2.47 -4.86
N TYR A 63 28.46 -3.40 -4.87
CA TYR A 63 29.14 -3.82 -3.64
C TYR A 63 29.88 -2.65 -2.98
N ALA A 64 30.62 -1.86 -3.76
CA ALA A 64 31.39 -0.73 -3.26
C ALA A 64 30.51 0.34 -2.59
N SER A 65 29.38 0.69 -3.21
CA SER A 65 28.45 1.66 -2.62
C SER A 65 27.70 1.08 -1.42
N ALA A 66 27.37 -0.21 -1.43
CA ALA A 66 26.76 -0.88 -0.28
C ALA A 66 27.71 -0.94 0.93
N ASP A 67 29.01 -1.14 0.72
CA ASP A 67 30.02 -1.10 1.78
C ASP A 67 30.11 0.28 2.46
N VAL A 68 29.78 1.35 1.73
CA VAL A 68 29.80 2.73 2.23
C VAL A 68 28.52 3.09 2.97
N TYR A 69 27.35 2.63 2.51
CA TYR A 69 26.05 3.10 3.00
C TYR A 69 25.29 2.10 3.87
N CYS A 70 25.50 0.79 3.70
CA CYS A 70 24.68 -0.25 4.32
C CYS A 70 25.41 -0.93 5.47
N THR A 71 24.68 -1.24 6.53
CA THR A 71 25.14 -2.10 7.63
C THR A 71 25.29 -3.56 7.17
N GLU A 72 26.03 -4.37 7.93
CA GLU A 72 26.23 -5.79 7.59
C GLU A 72 24.89 -6.56 7.48
N GLU A 73 23.93 -6.27 8.36
CA GLU A 73 22.59 -6.89 8.32
C GLU A 73 21.84 -6.52 7.05
N GLU A 74 21.84 -5.24 6.67
CA GLU A 74 21.21 -4.75 5.44
C GLU A 74 21.89 -5.31 4.19
N GLN A 75 23.21 -5.49 4.22
CA GLN A 75 23.94 -6.12 3.12
C GLN A 75 23.53 -7.58 2.95
N VAL A 76 23.45 -8.36 4.04
CA VAL A 76 23.06 -9.77 3.99
C VAL A 76 21.64 -9.90 3.41
N ALA A 77 20.67 -9.16 3.94
CA ALA A 77 19.29 -9.20 3.47
C ALA A 77 19.16 -8.68 2.02
N GLY A 78 19.76 -7.53 1.74
CA GLY A 78 19.69 -6.86 0.44
C GLY A 78 20.36 -7.64 -0.69
N PHE A 79 21.54 -8.23 -0.46
CA PHE A 79 22.19 -9.07 -1.48
C PHE A 79 21.51 -10.41 -1.66
N ALA A 80 20.92 -11.00 -0.62
CA ALA A 80 20.07 -12.18 -0.77
C ALA A 80 18.82 -11.88 -1.61
N GLN A 81 18.21 -10.71 -1.46
CA GLN A 81 17.13 -10.25 -2.32
C GLN A 81 17.60 -10.02 -3.77
N LEU A 82 18.72 -9.33 -3.96
CA LEU A 82 19.27 -9.06 -5.29
C LEU A 82 19.61 -10.37 -6.03
N GLN A 83 20.19 -11.36 -5.35
CA GLN A 83 20.45 -12.69 -5.89
C GLN A 83 19.14 -13.35 -6.37
N ARG A 84 18.06 -13.30 -5.58
CA ARG A 84 16.75 -13.82 -5.98
C ARG A 84 16.24 -13.13 -7.25
N TYR A 85 16.35 -11.81 -7.36
CA TYR A 85 15.93 -11.07 -8.54
C TYR A 85 16.80 -11.35 -9.78
N CYS A 86 18.11 -11.55 -9.60
CA CYS A 86 18.98 -11.98 -10.69
C CYS A 86 18.54 -13.33 -11.27
N LEU A 87 18.20 -14.30 -10.40
CA LEU A 87 17.70 -15.61 -10.82
C LEU A 87 16.31 -15.52 -11.45
N GLU A 88 15.40 -14.76 -10.86
CA GLU A 88 14.00 -14.66 -11.29
C GLU A 88 13.87 -13.89 -12.61
N TYR A 89 14.46 -12.70 -12.70
CA TYR A 89 14.28 -11.79 -13.83
C TYR A 89 15.46 -11.79 -14.81
N GLY A 90 16.69 -11.93 -14.32
CA GLY A 90 17.89 -11.98 -15.16
C GLY A 90 18.19 -13.37 -15.72
N LYS A 91 17.62 -14.43 -15.13
CA LYS A 91 17.95 -15.85 -15.42
C LYS A 91 19.46 -16.14 -15.30
N VAL A 92 20.14 -15.39 -14.44
CA VAL A 92 21.57 -15.48 -14.17
C VAL A 92 21.79 -15.35 -12.66
N GLU A 93 22.92 -15.84 -12.16
CA GLU A 93 23.32 -15.58 -10.78
C GLU A 93 23.83 -14.14 -10.64
N LEU A 94 23.82 -13.58 -9.43
CA LEU A 94 24.60 -12.37 -9.14
C LEU A 94 26.08 -12.74 -9.17
N MET A 95 26.90 -11.92 -9.83
CA MET A 95 28.35 -12.11 -9.80
C MET A 95 28.85 -12.14 -8.34
N PRO A 96 29.54 -13.22 -7.93
CA PRO A 96 30.05 -13.38 -6.57
C PRO A 96 31.01 -12.25 -6.21
N ARG A 97 30.95 -11.79 -4.96
CA ARG A 97 31.77 -10.69 -4.43
C ARG A 97 33.27 -10.98 -4.60
N GLU A 98 33.67 -12.24 -4.50
CA GLU A 98 35.05 -12.71 -4.64
C GLU A 98 35.63 -12.36 -6.02
N GLN A 99 34.80 -12.34 -7.08
CA GLN A 99 35.28 -12.02 -8.43
C GLN A 99 35.69 -10.56 -8.61
N VAL A 100 35.24 -9.68 -7.72
CA VAL A 100 35.50 -8.23 -7.74
C VAL A 100 36.21 -7.74 -6.48
N ALA A 101 36.63 -8.64 -5.58
CA ALA A 101 37.17 -8.31 -4.27
C ALA A 101 38.41 -7.39 -4.32
N GLU A 102 39.27 -7.52 -5.34
CA GLU A 102 40.43 -6.64 -5.54
C GLU A 102 40.02 -5.17 -5.68
N ASN A 103 38.87 -4.91 -6.29
CA ASN A 103 38.31 -3.58 -6.48
C ASN A 103 37.47 -3.09 -5.29
N LEU A 104 37.32 -3.90 -4.24
CA LEU A 104 36.56 -3.56 -3.02
C LEU A 104 37.47 -3.28 -1.82
N THR A 105 38.78 -3.19 -2.04
CA THR A 105 39.73 -2.78 -1.01
C THR A 105 39.54 -1.31 -0.63
N HIS A 106 39.90 -0.93 0.59
CA HIS A 106 39.79 0.47 1.05
C HIS A 106 40.51 1.47 0.13
N ASP A 107 41.68 1.07 -0.39
CA ASP A 107 42.48 1.85 -1.34
C ASP A 107 41.84 1.90 -2.75
N ALA A 108 41.13 0.86 -3.18
CA ALA A 108 40.35 0.91 -4.42
C ALA A 108 39.13 1.84 -4.28
N LEU A 109 38.40 1.75 -3.17
CA LEU A 109 37.23 2.58 -2.87
C LEU A 109 37.58 4.06 -2.82
N SER A 110 38.70 4.44 -2.19
CA SER A 110 39.12 5.84 -2.08
C SER A 110 39.48 6.49 -3.42
N ARG A 111 39.80 5.68 -4.44
CA ARG A 111 40.09 6.13 -5.81
C ARG A 111 38.87 6.12 -6.72
N MET A 112 37.75 5.55 -6.30
CA MET A 112 36.57 5.49 -7.15
C MET A 112 35.97 6.89 -7.36
N PRO A 113 35.64 7.27 -8.60
CA PRO A 113 34.91 8.50 -8.85
C PRO A 113 33.53 8.44 -8.19
N VAL A 114 33.17 9.51 -7.46
CA VAL A 114 31.85 9.68 -6.86
C VAL A 114 30.95 10.42 -7.86
N ILE A 115 29.78 9.87 -8.15
CA ILE A 115 28.83 10.41 -9.13
C ILE A 115 27.56 10.91 -8.45
N GLU A 116 27.17 12.13 -8.82
CA GLU A 116 25.90 12.75 -8.46
C GLU A 116 24.79 12.43 -9.48
N TYR A 117 23.53 12.49 -9.04
CA TYR A 117 22.40 12.35 -9.95
C TYR A 117 22.41 13.42 -11.06
N GLY A 118 22.27 12.99 -12.31
CA GLY A 118 22.25 13.87 -13.48
C GLY A 118 23.61 14.42 -13.90
N GLN A 119 24.70 14.08 -13.19
CA GLN A 119 26.05 14.52 -13.57
C GLN A 119 26.53 13.90 -14.89
N ILE A 120 26.21 12.62 -15.12
CA ILE A 120 26.55 11.91 -16.36
C ILE A 120 25.26 11.62 -17.13
N PRO A 121 25.16 12.03 -18.42
CA PRO A 121 23.99 11.72 -19.23
C PRO A 121 23.91 10.21 -19.50
N LYS A 122 22.68 9.66 -19.54
CA LYS A 122 22.45 8.22 -19.81
C LYS A 122 23.04 7.72 -21.14
N SER A 123 23.25 8.61 -22.11
CA SER A 123 23.89 8.28 -23.39
C SER A 123 25.39 7.99 -23.26
N GLN A 124 26.05 8.51 -22.22
CA GLN A 124 27.47 8.30 -21.98
C GLN A 124 27.70 7.02 -21.17
N ARG A 125 28.53 6.13 -21.70
CA ARG A 125 28.89 4.88 -21.03
C ARG A 125 30.13 5.08 -20.16
N ILE A 126 30.01 4.71 -18.89
CA ILE A 126 31.07 4.83 -17.88
C ILE A 126 32.01 3.62 -18.00
N PRO A 127 33.32 3.83 -18.27
CA PRO A 127 34.28 2.75 -18.46
C PRO A 127 34.89 2.21 -17.15
N THR A 128 34.52 2.79 -16.00
CA THR A 128 35.09 2.46 -14.69
C THR A 128 33.99 2.21 -13.65
N ALA A 129 34.33 1.51 -12.57
CA ALA A 129 33.48 1.43 -11.39
C ALA A 129 33.46 2.80 -10.69
N VAL A 130 32.30 3.13 -10.13
CA VAL A 130 31.98 4.41 -9.47
C VAL A 130 31.33 4.17 -8.11
N LEU A 131 31.38 5.17 -7.25
CA LEU A 131 30.53 5.29 -6.07
C LEU A 131 29.37 6.25 -6.38
N ILE A 132 28.18 5.96 -5.87
CA ILE A 132 27.10 6.96 -5.86
C ILE A 132 27.36 7.95 -4.72
N SER A 133 27.00 9.22 -4.92
CA SER A 133 27.15 10.22 -3.86
C SER A 133 26.12 10.03 -2.73
N PRO A 134 26.37 10.58 -1.51
CA PRO A 134 25.44 10.46 -0.40
C PRO A 134 24.05 11.05 -0.70
N THR A 135 24.00 12.15 -1.45
CA THR A 135 22.78 12.82 -1.86
C THR A 135 22.02 12.01 -2.91
N PHE A 136 22.72 11.38 -3.86
CA PHE A 136 22.09 10.49 -4.84
C PHE A 136 21.54 9.22 -4.19
N TYR A 137 22.31 8.59 -3.29
CA TYR A 137 21.84 7.47 -2.48
C TYR A 137 20.59 7.84 -1.69
N ARG A 138 20.64 8.93 -0.92
CA ARG A 138 19.53 9.35 -0.07
C ARG A 138 18.26 9.65 -0.87
N ARG A 139 18.38 10.35 -2.00
CA ARG A 139 17.22 10.59 -2.89
C ARG A 139 16.61 9.29 -3.41
N THR A 140 17.45 8.31 -3.76
CA THR A 140 16.96 7.01 -4.25
C THR A 140 16.30 6.21 -3.13
N PHE A 141 16.91 6.18 -1.95
CA PHE A 141 16.35 5.53 -0.77
C PHE A 141 15.01 6.15 -0.38
N ASP A 142 14.94 7.47 -0.24
CA ASP A 142 13.72 8.19 0.11
C ASP A 142 12.63 7.99 -0.96
N THR A 143 13.00 7.93 -2.24
CA THR A 143 12.05 7.63 -3.35
C THR A 143 11.49 6.21 -3.23
N ILE A 144 12.34 5.21 -2.94
CA ILE A 144 11.90 3.81 -2.80
C ILE A 144 11.05 3.63 -1.54
N ASP A 145 11.46 4.18 -0.38
CA ASP A 145 10.67 4.11 0.86
C ASP A 145 9.32 4.80 0.70
N THR A 146 9.29 5.96 0.04
CA THR A 146 8.03 6.67 -0.25
C THR A 146 7.14 5.87 -1.20
N TRP A 147 7.70 5.30 -2.27
CA TRP A 147 6.95 4.46 -3.20
C TRP A 147 6.38 3.21 -2.50
N GLN A 148 7.15 2.54 -1.65
CA GLN A 148 6.68 1.39 -0.87
C GLN A 148 5.56 1.79 0.10
N PHE A 149 5.71 2.94 0.76
CA PHE A 149 4.67 3.48 1.62
C PHE A 149 3.39 3.81 0.83
N GLU A 150 3.50 4.42 -0.35
CA GLU A 150 2.36 4.76 -1.21
C GLU A 150 1.63 3.52 -1.72
N VAL A 151 2.37 2.51 -2.18
CA VAL A 151 1.77 1.22 -2.60
C VAL A 151 1.03 0.57 -1.44
N TRP A 152 1.62 0.54 -0.25
CA TRP A 152 0.97 -0.01 0.93
C TRP A 152 -0.26 0.81 1.33
N SER A 153 -0.14 2.13 1.43
CA SER A 153 -1.21 3.02 1.86
C SER A 153 -2.39 2.95 0.90
N HIS A 154 -2.15 2.94 -0.41
CA HIS A 154 -3.19 2.81 -1.43
C HIS A 154 -4.03 1.54 -1.24
N ASN A 155 -3.37 0.41 -0.96
CA ASN A 155 -4.05 -0.87 -0.71
C ASN A 155 -4.84 -0.84 0.61
N VAL A 156 -4.26 -0.36 1.70
CA VAL A 156 -4.92 -0.28 3.01
C VAL A 156 -6.11 0.66 2.98
N PHE A 157 -5.96 1.82 2.36
CA PHE A 157 -7.00 2.84 2.26
C PHE A 157 -8.13 2.42 1.32
N GLY A 158 -7.80 1.75 0.21
CA GLY A 158 -8.79 1.08 -0.62
C GLY A 158 -9.62 0.09 0.20
N LEU A 159 -8.97 -0.73 1.03
CA LEU A 159 -9.65 -1.69 1.90
C LEU A 159 -10.55 -1.01 2.94
N LEU A 160 -10.10 0.10 3.56
CA LEU A 160 -10.92 0.87 4.50
C LEU A 160 -12.21 1.39 3.84
N GLY A 161 -12.11 1.87 2.60
CA GLY A 161 -13.28 2.29 1.81
C GLY A 161 -14.26 1.15 1.56
N TYR A 162 -13.77 -0.02 1.16
CA TYR A 162 -14.62 -1.20 0.98
C TYR A 162 -15.25 -1.68 2.29
N ALA A 163 -14.49 -1.68 3.39
CA ALA A 163 -14.97 -2.07 4.71
C ALA A 163 -16.09 -1.13 5.20
N PHE A 164 -15.95 0.18 4.96
CA PHE A 164 -16.99 1.16 5.28
C PHE A 164 -18.32 0.83 4.57
N TRP A 165 -18.30 0.63 3.25
CA TRP A 165 -19.51 0.31 2.50
C TRP A 165 -20.08 -1.06 2.84
N ALA A 166 -19.23 -2.06 3.07
CA ALA A 166 -19.64 -3.37 3.53
C ALA A 166 -20.38 -3.30 4.89
N LEU A 167 -19.89 -2.49 5.83
CA LEU A 167 -20.54 -2.26 7.11
C LEU A 167 -21.92 -1.60 6.94
N VAL A 168 -22.02 -0.54 6.13
CA VAL A 168 -23.30 0.13 5.84
C VAL A 168 -24.33 -0.85 5.28
N LEU A 169 -23.93 -1.66 4.29
CA LEU A 169 -24.79 -2.68 3.70
C LEU A 169 -25.19 -3.75 4.73
N ALA A 170 -24.24 -4.23 5.54
CA ALA A 170 -24.50 -5.23 6.57
C ALA A 170 -25.51 -4.73 7.61
N VAL A 171 -25.38 -3.48 8.07
CA VAL A 171 -26.35 -2.84 8.98
C VAL A 171 -27.73 -2.74 8.32
N GLY A 172 -27.81 -2.36 7.04
CA GLY A 172 -29.07 -2.30 6.30
C GLY A 172 -29.73 -3.66 6.11
N ILE A 173 -28.95 -4.71 5.80
CA ILE A 173 -29.43 -6.09 5.66
C ILE A 173 -29.91 -6.59 7.03
N PHE A 174 -29.13 -6.41 8.09
CA PHE A 174 -29.48 -6.80 9.45
C PHE A 174 -30.78 -6.14 9.90
N HIS A 175 -30.93 -4.83 9.68
CA HIS A 175 -32.16 -4.10 10.00
C HIS A 175 -33.40 -4.68 9.30
N ARG A 176 -33.28 -5.00 8.00
CA ARG A 176 -34.36 -5.62 7.22
C ARG A 176 -34.69 -7.03 7.72
N LEU A 177 -33.68 -7.83 8.04
CA LEU A 177 -33.86 -9.18 8.59
C LEU A 177 -34.57 -9.16 9.93
N VAL A 178 -34.13 -8.28 10.84
CA VAL A 178 -34.76 -8.09 12.16
C VAL A 178 -36.23 -7.70 12.00
N ARG A 179 -36.54 -6.71 11.16
CA ARG A 179 -37.93 -6.33 10.88
C ARG A 179 -38.76 -7.46 10.28
N HIS A 180 -38.19 -8.24 9.35
CA HIS A 180 -38.89 -9.35 8.73
C HIS A 180 -39.21 -10.46 9.74
N ILE A 181 -38.25 -10.81 10.61
CA ILE A 181 -38.46 -11.79 11.68
C ILE A 181 -39.56 -11.31 12.63
N PHE A 182 -39.53 -10.04 13.04
CA PHE A 182 -40.57 -9.49 13.91
C PHE A 182 -41.95 -9.50 13.26
N HIS A 183 -42.06 -9.09 11.99
CA HIS A 183 -43.34 -9.15 11.28
C HIS A 183 -43.84 -10.59 11.10
N ALA A 184 -42.95 -11.54 10.79
CA ALA A 184 -43.31 -12.95 10.66
C ALA A 184 -43.76 -13.56 12.00
N LEU A 185 -43.11 -13.20 13.11
CA LEU A 185 -43.52 -13.60 14.46
C LEU A 185 -44.87 -12.98 14.83
N ASP A 186 -45.12 -11.72 14.46
CA ASP A 186 -46.37 -11.04 14.76
C ASP A 186 -47.57 -11.68 14.04
N ILE A 187 -47.36 -12.13 12.79
CA ILE A 187 -48.38 -12.84 12.00
C ILE A 187 -48.61 -14.27 12.53
N ARG A 188 -47.55 -14.99 12.95
CA ARG A 188 -47.64 -16.41 13.31
C ARG A 188 -48.04 -16.70 14.76
N ALA A 189 -47.70 -15.84 15.71
CA ALA A 189 -47.63 -16.27 17.10
C ALA A 189 -48.66 -15.64 18.05
N GLY A 190 -49.51 -14.73 17.56
CA GLY A 190 -50.49 -14.01 18.39
C GLY A 190 -49.84 -13.23 19.55
N GLN A 191 -50.66 -12.56 20.37
CA GLN A 191 -50.18 -11.68 21.45
C GLN A 191 -49.25 -12.35 22.49
N TRP A 192 -49.22 -13.69 22.56
CA TRP A 192 -48.57 -14.44 23.63
C TRP A 192 -47.06 -14.68 23.44
N ALA A 193 -46.58 -14.85 22.20
CA ALA A 193 -45.13 -14.89 21.94
C ALA A 193 -44.50 -13.49 21.95
N ARG A 194 -45.33 -12.45 21.76
CA ARG A 194 -44.96 -11.04 21.76
C ARG A 194 -44.37 -10.61 23.11
N SER A 195 -44.86 -11.12 24.25
CA SER A 195 -44.36 -10.75 25.58
C SER A 195 -42.97 -11.31 25.90
N ARG A 196 -42.67 -12.54 25.44
CA ARG A 196 -41.41 -13.24 25.74
C ARG A 196 -40.21 -12.69 24.97
N VAL A 197 -40.40 -12.32 23.70
CA VAL A 197 -39.33 -11.74 22.87
C VAL A 197 -39.17 -10.25 23.12
N ARG A 198 -40.25 -9.53 23.44
CA ARG A 198 -40.21 -8.09 23.71
C ARG A 198 -39.35 -7.75 24.92
N TRP A 199 -39.34 -8.57 25.97
CA TRP A 199 -38.49 -8.36 27.17
C TRP A 199 -36.99 -8.29 26.85
N LEU A 200 -36.50 -9.11 25.91
CA LEU A 200 -35.11 -9.08 25.44
C LEU A 200 -34.75 -7.80 24.67
N TRP A 201 -35.74 -7.11 24.10
CA TRP A 201 -35.55 -5.92 23.26
C TRP A 201 -35.87 -4.61 23.96
N ILE A 202 -36.49 -4.60 25.14
CA ILE A 202 -36.81 -3.38 25.91
C ILE A 202 -35.61 -2.41 26.06
N PRO A 203 -34.39 -2.86 26.41
CA PRO A 203 -33.26 -1.93 26.54
C PRO A 203 -32.77 -1.38 25.19
N LEU A 204 -32.99 -2.12 24.10
CA LEU A 204 -32.66 -1.72 22.72
C LEU A 204 -33.79 -0.91 22.06
N ASP A 205 -35.00 -0.97 22.60
CA ASP A 205 -36.19 -0.31 22.03
C ASP A 205 -36.09 1.21 22.17
N GLY A 206 -35.58 1.70 23.31
CA GLY A 206 -35.34 3.13 23.53
C GLY A 206 -34.28 3.71 22.60
N THR A 207 -33.15 3.00 22.41
CA THR A 207 -32.08 3.43 21.49
C THR A 207 -32.52 3.31 20.04
N TYR A 208 -33.25 2.26 19.67
CA TYR A 208 -33.84 2.08 18.34
C TYR A 208 -34.87 3.17 18.03
N HIS A 209 -35.76 3.49 18.96
CA HIS A 209 -36.73 4.58 18.80
C HIS A 209 -36.04 5.93 18.66
N TRP A 210 -35.00 6.20 19.45
CA TRP A 210 -34.21 7.43 19.32
C TRP A 210 -33.50 7.52 17.96
N LEU A 211 -32.82 6.45 17.54
CA LEU A 211 -32.20 6.31 16.22
C LEU A 211 -33.23 6.50 15.10
N GLN A 212 -34.38 5.87 15.22
CA GLN A 212 -35.43 5.98 14.23
C GLN A 212 -35.96 7.41 14.15
N THR A 213 -36.20 8.07 15.29
CA THR A 213 -36.81 9.40 15.35
C THR A 213 -35.86 10.52 14.93
N HIS A 214 -34.57 10.41 15.25
CA HIS A 214 -33.60 11.47 14.99
C HIS A 214 -32.74 11.25 13.73
N LEU A 215 -32.47 10.00 13.36
CA LEU A 215 -31.56 9.64 12.25
C LEU A 215 -32.27 9.05 11.03
N VAL A 216 -33.31 8.23 11.21
CA VAL A 216 -34.00 7.56 10.08
C VAL A 216 -35.20 8.37 9.56
N VAL A 217 -35.92 9.05 10.44
CA VAL A 217 -37.05 9.89 10.05
C VAL A 217 -36.52 11.07 9.23
N PRO A 218 -37.05 11.30 8.02
CA PRO A 218 -36.60 12.39 7.16
C PRO A 218 -36.79 13.74 7.85
N ALA A 219 -36.06 14.77 7.41
CA ALA A 219 -36.39 16.16 7.72
C ALA A 219 -37.92 16.43 7.58
N PRO A 220 -38.49 17.45 8.24
CA PRO A 220 -39.94 17.67 8.35
C PRO A 220 -40.60 18.11 7.02
N LEU A 221 -40.13 17.61 5.89
CA LEU A 221 -40.67 17.80 4.57
C LEU A 221 -41.69 16.67 4.28
N PRO A 222 -42.97 17.02 4.05
CA PRO A 222 -44.00 16.04 3.72
C PRO A 222 -43.62 15.26 2.46
N SER A 223 -44.07 14.00 2.34
CA SER A 223 -43.72 13.07 1.24
C SER A 223 -43.91 13.66 -0.16
N SER A 224 -44.90 14.54 -0.34
CA SER A 224 -45.17 15.25 -1.60
C SER A 224 -44.16 16.35 -1.95
N ARG A 225 -43.40 16.88 -0.97
CA ARG A 225 -42.33 17.89 -1.16
C ARG A 225 -40.93 17.29 -1.19
N ARG A 226 -40.83 15.95 -1.12
CA ARG A 226 -39.56 15.21 -1.11
C ARG A 226 -38.97 14.98 -2.51
N LYS A 227 -39.79 15.17 -3.54
CA LYS A 227 -39.42 15.11 -4.96
C LYS A 227 -39.53 16.50 -5.54
N LEU A 228 -38.40 17.14 -5.82
CA LEU A 228 -38.37 18.34 -6.65
C LEU A 228 -38.02 17.87 -8.06
N LEU A 229 -39.00 17.89 -8.96
CA LEU A 229 -38.87 17.32 -10.32
C LEU A 229 -38.40 15.85 -10.26
N TRP A 230 -37.20 15.55 -10.78
CA TRP A 230 -36.57 14.23 -10.80
C TRP A 230 -35.61 13.95 -9.63
N TRP A 231 -35.44 14.90 -8.70
CA TRP A 231 -34.54 14.73 -7.54
C TRP A 231 -35.30 14.37 -6.26
N THR A 232 -34.84 13.31 -5.61
CA THR A 232 -35.33 12.87 -4.29
C THR A 232 -34.31 13.31 -3.25
N PHE A 233 -34.71 14.12 -2.27
CA PHE A 233 -33.78 14.52 -1.21
C PHE A 233 -33.40 13.30 -0.35
N PRO A 234 -32.11 13.09 -0.07
CA PRO A 234 -31.65 11.97 0.75
C PRO A 234 -32.17 12.09 2.19
N THR A 235 -32.36 10.95 2.83
CA THR A 235 -32.69 10.86 4.25
C THR A 235 -31.52 11.32 5.12
N ARG A 236 -31.77 11.66 6.39
CA ARG A 236 -30.71 12.13 7.31
C ARG A 236 -29.60 11.08 7.47
N ILE A 237 -29.95 9.81 7.52
CA ILE A 237 -28.98 8.71 7.61
C ILE A 237 -28.13 8.55 6.35
N GLU A 238 -28.70 8.75 5.16
CA GLU A 238 -27.94 8.75 3.90
C GLU A 238 -26.98 9.93 3.86
N ALA A 239 -27.42 11.13 4.25
CA ALA A 239 -26.57 12.30 4.34
C ALA A 239 -25.42 12.13 5.36
N VAL A 240 -25.71 11.60 6.55
CA VAL A 240 -24.68 11.30 7.57
C VAL A 240 -23.70 10.23 7.08
N THR A 241 -24.20 9.18 6.41
CA THR A 241 -23.33 8.12 5.86
C THR A 241 -22.38 8.69 4.82
N VAL A 242 -22.90 9.50 3.87
CA VAL A 242 -22.07 10.16 2.87
C VAL A 242 -21.08 11.13 3.52
N LEU A 243 -21.51 11.93 4.49
CA LEU A 243 -20.61 12.84 5.22
C LEU A 243 -19.47 12.08 5.92
N LEU A 244 -19.77 10.99 6.61
CA LEU A 244 -18.77 10.15 7.28
C LEU A 244 -17.78 9.57 6.27
N PHE A 245 -18.26 9.13 5.11
CA PHE A 245 -17.39 8.67 4.03
C PHE A 245 -16.46 9.79 3.55
N TRP A 246 -16.98 11.00 3.33
CA TRP A 246 -16.16 12.16 2.95
C TRP A 246 -15.11 12.51 4.00
N VAL A 247 -15.49 12.52 5.28
CA VAL A 247 -14.54 12.76 6.38
C VAL A 247 -13.44 11.70 6.39
N LEU A 248 -13.82 10.42 6.25
CA LEU A 248 -12.86 9.32 6.14
C LEU A 248 -11.91 9.54 4.95
N SER A 249 -12.44 9.84 3.77
CA SER A 249 -11.63 10.11 2.56
C SER A 249 -10.69 11.28 2.74
N VAL A 250 -11.14 12.40 3.30
CA VAL A 250 -10.29 13.58 3.54
C VAL A 250 -9.17 13.25 4.52
N VAL A 251 -9.48 12.62 5.65
CA VAL A 251 -8.47 12.22 6.64
C VAL A 251 -7.42 11.31 5.98
N VAL A 252 -7.88 10.29 5.26
CA VAL A 252 -7.01 9.34 4.56
C VAL A 252 -6.11 10.03 3.54
N CYS A 253 -6.67 10.88 2.67
CA CYS A 253 -5.89 11.63 1.67
C CYS A 253 -4.88 12.59 2.31
N THR A 254 -5.19 13.19 3.47
CA THR A 254 -4.25 14.06 4.17
C THR A 254 -3.09 13.32 4.82
N LEU A 255 -3.28 12.06 5.22
CA LEU A 255 -2.23 11.21 5.81
C LEU A 255 -1.27 10.63 4.76
N GLU A 256 -1.70 10.56 3.50
CA GLU A 256 -0.94 10.03 2.37
C GLU A 256 0.16 10.98 1.89
N TYR A 257 0.00 12.29 2.09
CA TYR A 257 0.89 13.28 1.51
C TYR A 257 2.20 13.42 2.31
N ARG A 258 3.23 12.65 1.91
CA ARG A 258 4.62 12.89 2.30
C ARG A 258 5.34 13.65 1.19
N PRO A 259 5.50 14.97 1.29
CA PRO A 259 6.27 15.72 0.29
C PRO A 259 7.74 15.34 0.44
N VAL A 260 8.28 14.63 -0.55
CA VAL A 260 9.72 14.46 -0.74
C VAL A 260 10.15 15.42 -1.85
N GLU A 261 11.03 16.37 -1.52
CA GLU A 261 11.57 17.30 -2.51
C GLU A 261 12.63 16.60 -3.36
N GLY A 262 12.43 16.57 -4.69
CA GLY A 262 13.42 16.05 -5.63
C GLY A 262 13.44 14.53 -5.78
N ASN A 263 12.28 13.95 -6.10
CA ASN A 263 12.16 12.54 -6.50
C ASN A 263 12.89 12.25 -7.83
N LEU A 264 13.31 10.99 -8.00
CA LEU A 264 14.05 10.48 -9.16
C LEU A 264 13.17 9.78 -10.21
#